data_AF-A0A937EQL3-F1
#
_entry.id   AF-A0A937EQL3-F1
#
_cell.length_a   1.000
_cell.length_b   1.000
_cell.length_c   1.000
_cell.angle_alpha   90.00
_cell.angle_beta   90.00
_cell.angle_gamma   90.00
#
_symmetry.space_group_name_H-M   'P 1'
#
loop_
_entity.id
_entity.type
_entity.pdbx_description
1 polymer ?
#
loop_
_entity_poly.entity_id
_entity_poly.type
_entity_poly.pdbx_seq_one_letter_code
_entity_poly.pdbx_strand_id
1 'polypeptide(L)'
;MHDSASPSSPDPQRPSGSAPAPDGDTAVGYEAAREIVGTVIAWYSRALLLARRAGDQQRLEELKAQRQKCVEDQHRLQDAGPEETTRIATDYAARLKELEATEPRPEA
;
A
#
# COMPACT_ATOMS: atom_id res chain seq x y z
N MET A 1 4.98 39.86 -51.67
CA MET A 1 3.53 39.71 -51.92
C MET A 1 3.15 38.32 -51.43
N HIS A 2 2.43 38.26 -50.30
CA HIS A 2 1.52 37.24 -49.73
C HIS A 2 1.42 35.83 -50.36
N ASP A 3 1.04 34.72 -49.70
CA ASP A 3 0.70 34.35 -48.31
C ASP A 3 0.14 32.88 -48.41
N SER A 4 0.32 32.06 -47.36
CA SER A 4 -0.42 30.83 -47.00
C SER A 4 -0.45 29.63 -47.99
N ALA A 5 -0.39 28.36 -47.57
CA ALA A 5 -0.92 27.77 -46.36
C ALA A 5 -0.11 26.56 -45.87
N SER A 6 0.22 26.56 -44.58
CA SER A 6 0.47 25.37 -43.78
C SER A 6 -0.82 24.57 -43.59
N PRO A 7 -0.77 23.22 -43.57
CA PRO A 7 -1.78 22.46 -42.86
C PRO A 7 -1.41 22.34 -41.37
N SER A 8 -2.05 23.19 -40.56
CA SER A 8 -2.46 22.93 -39.16
C SER A 8 -3.36 21.66 -39.14
N SER A 9 -3.38 20.72 -38.21
CA SER A 9 -3.18 20.63 -36.74
C SER A 9 -3.28 19.10 -36.37
N PRO A 10 -3.57 18.70 -35.12
CA PRO A 10 -2.74 18.69 -33.91
C PRO A 10 -2.56 17.24 -33.35
N ASP A 11 -1.60 17.00 -32.47
CA ASP A 11 -1.93 16.37 -31.16
C ASP A 11 -0.75 16.53 -30.18
N PRO A 12 -0.98 17.17 -29.02
CA PRO A 12 -0.05 17.22 -27.90
C PRO A 12 -0.27 16.01 -27.00
N GLN A 13 0.82 15.43 -26.49
CA GLN A 13 0.83 14.46 -25.39
C GLN A 13 0.27 13.06 -25.71
N ARG A 14 1.18 12.16 -26.06
CA ARG A 14 1.10 10.83 -25.45
C ARG A 14 2.06 10.82 -24.26
N PRO A 15 1.61 11.07 -23.02
CA PRO A 15 2.38 10.53 -21.92
C PRO A 15 2.37 9.03 -22.16
N SER A 16 3.54 8.39 -22.17
CA SER A 16 3.63 6.96 -21.86
C SER A 16 3.23 6.76 -20.39
N GLY A 17 2.00 7.12 -20.05
CA GLY A 17 1.26 6.41 -19.04
C GLY A 17 0.88 5.11 -19.71
N SER A 18 1.64 4.06 -19.44
CA SER A 18 1.05 2.73 -19.38
C SER A 18 -0.08 2.82 -18.36
N ALA A 19 -1.27 3.22 -18.81
CA ALA A 19 -2.48 2.93 -18.08
C ALA A 19 -2.63 1.40 -18.16
N PRO A 20 -2.58 0.67 -17.04
CA PRO A 20 -3.03 -0.71 -17.08
C PRO A 20 -4.53 -0.68 -17.38
N ALA A 21 -4.94 -1.46 -18.37
CA ALA A 21 -6.34 -1.64 -18.75
C ALA A 21 -7.18 -2.02 -17.52
N PRO A 22 -8.38 -1.44 -17.32
CA PRO A 22 -9.30 -1.88 -16.30
C PRO A 22 -10.24 -2.93 -16.91
N ASP A 23 -9.78 -4.17 -17.04
CA ASP A 23 -10.64 -5.31 -17.36
C ASP A 23 -10.46 -6.39 -16.31
N GLY A 24 -11.58 -6.75 -15.69
CA GLY A 24 -11.68 -7.37 -14.39
C GLY A 24 -11.23 -8.82 -14.32
N ASP A 25 -10.64 -9.17 -13.18
CA ASP A 25 -11.25 -10.13 -12.27
C ASP A 25 -10.75 -9.82 -10.86
N THR A 26 -11.53 -10.23 -9.88
CA THR A 26 -11.51 -9.90 -8.44
C THR A 26 -10.25 -10.34 -7.67
N ALA A 27 -9.06 -10.29 -8.28
CA ALA A 27 -7.80 -10.52 -7.62
C ALA A 27 -7.24 -9.18 -7.13
N VAL A 28 -6.90 -9.12 -5.84
CA VAL A 28 -6.19 -7.95 -5.31
C VAL A 28 -4.86 -7.86 -6.05
N GLY A 29 -4.72 -6.85 -6.91
CA GLY A 29 -3.49 -6.64 -7.66
C GLY A 29 -2.31 -6.43 -6.72
N TYR A 30 -1.10 -6.74 -7.19
CA TYR A 30 0.15 -6.55 -6.46
C TYR A 30 0.24 -5.18 -5.78
N GLU A 31 -0.17 -4.12 -6.48
CA GLU A 31 -0.15 -2.76 -5.97
C GLU A 31 -1.07 -2.58 -4.75
N ALA A 32 -2.32 -3.06 -4.83
CA ALA A 32 -3.26 -3.01 -3.73
C ALA A 32 -2.80 -3.87 -2.53
N ALA A 33 -2.23 -5.05 -2.76
CA ALA A 33 -1.66 -5.87 -1.70
C ALA A 33 -0.51 -5.15 -0.98
N ARG A 34 0.39 -4.53 -1.76
CA ARG A 34 1.51 -3.75 -1.24
C ARG A 34 1.05 -2.52 -0.47
N GLU A 35 -0.01 -1.84 -0.89
CA GLU A 35 -0.63 -0.73 -0.17
C GLU A 35 -1.21 -1.16 1.17
N ILE A 36 -1.94 -2.29 1.22
CA ILE A 36 -2.52 -2.83 2.46
C ILE A 36 -1.40 -3.16 3.45
N VAL A 37 -0.37 -3.90 3.02
CA VAL A 37 0.79 -4.22 3.86
C VAL A 37 1.52 -2.95 4.31
N GLY A 38 1.68 -1.97 3.41
CA GLY A 38 2.27 -0.67 3.73
C GLY A 38 1.50 0.09 4.81
N THR A 39 0.17 0.04 4.77
CA THR A 39 -0.71 0.65 5.77
C THR A 39 -0.52 0.02 7.15
N VAL A 40 -0.43 -1.32 7.19
CA VAL A 40 -0.15 -2.06 8.44
C VAL A 40 1.24 -1.70 9.00
N ILE A 41 2.27 -1.57 8.14
CA ILE A 41 3.61 -1.11 8.56
C ILE A 41 3.56 0.31 9.13
N ALA A 42 2.78 1.21 8.52
CA ALA A 42 2.60 2.57 9.00
C ALA A 42 1.91 2.59 10.37
N TRP A 43 0.88 1.76 10.56
CA TRP A 43 0.20 1.58 11.84
C TRP A 43 1.18 1.14 12.94
N TYR A 44 1.96 0.08 12.69
CA TYR A 44 2.97 -0.39 13.65
C TYR A 44 4.03 0.68 13.96
N SER A 45 4.42 1.48 12.95
CA SER A 45 5.37 2.58 13.15
C SER A 45 4.81 3.67 14.07
N ARG A 46 3.50 3.95 13.97
CA ARG A 46 2.80 4.87 14.88
C ARG A 46 2.67 4.29 16.29
N ALA A 47 2.28 3.02 16.41
CA ALA A 47 2.19 2.32 17.69
C ALA A 47 3.56 2.25 18.39
N LEU A 48 4.65 2.05 17.65
CA LEU A 48 6.02 2.12 18.16
C LEU A 48 6.34 3.49 18.76
N LEU A 49 5.95 4.58 18.09
CA LEU A 49 6.18 5.93 18.61
C LEU A 49 5.41 6.16 19.92
N LEU A 50 4.17 5.65 20.00
CA LEU A 50 3.35 5.74 21.22
C LEU A 50 3.95 4.91 22.37
N ALA A 51 4.32 3.66 22.11
CA ALA A 51 4.97 2.79 23.09
C ALA A 51 6.29 3.39 23.59
N ARG A 52 7.07 4.01 22.69
CA ARG A 52 8.30 4.74 23.06
C ARG A 52 8.02 5.92 23.99
N ARG A 53 6.95 6.66 23.74
CA ARG A 53 6.54 7.79 24.60
C ARG A 53 6.03 7.31 25.96
N ALA A 54 5.36 6.17 26.00
CA ALA A 54 4.90 5.53 27.23
C ALA A 54 6.04 4.87 28.04
N GLY A 55 7.22 4.67 27.44
CA GLY A 55 8.34 3.95 28.06
C GLY A 55 8.11 2.43 28.13
N ASP A 56 7.20 1.90 27.31
CA ASP A 56 6.85 0.49 27.30
C ASP A 56 7.81 -0.29 26.39
N GLN A 57 8.94 -0.69 26.98
CA GLN A 57 9.99 -1.43 26.29
C GLN A 57 9.53 -2.79 25.75
N GLN A 58 8.64 -3.49 26.47
CA GLN A 58 8.16 -4.80 26.05
C GLN A 58 7.28 -4.66 24.80
N ARG A 59 6.33 -3.72 24.84
CA ARG A 59 5.48 -3.38 23.70
C ARG A 59 6.29 -2.90 22.51
N LEU A 60 7.37 -2.15 22.73
CA LEU A 60 8.27 -1.71 21.67
C LEU A 60 8.92 -2.88 20.92
N GLU A 61 9.49 -3.85 21.63
CA GLU A 61 10.15 -4.99 20.99
C GLU A 61 9.14 -5.88 20.26
N GLU A 62 7.95 -6.10 20.84
CA GLU A 62 6.86 -6.82 20.18
C GLU A 62 6.44 -6.14 18.87
N LEU A 63 6.20 -4.82 18.90
CA LEU A 63 5.79 -4.06 17.71
C LEU A 63 6.90 -3.99 16.65
N LYS A 64 8.18 -3.95 17.05
CA LYS A 64 9.31 -4.03 16.10
C LYS A 64 9.34 -5.38 15.39
N ALA A 65 9.19 -6.47 16.14
CA ALA A 65 9.16 -7.81 15.58
C ALA A 65 7.97 -8.00 14.61
N GLN A 66 6.79 -7.49 14.96
CA GLN A 66 5.63 -7.53 14.05
C GLN A 66 5.85 -6.67 12.81
N ARG A 67 6.37 -5.45 12.95
CA ARG A 67 6.71 -4.59 11.80
C ARG A 67 7.71 -5.27 10.85
N GLN A 68 8.73 -5.93 11.40
CA GLN A 68 9.75 -6.61 10.60
C GLN A 68 9.14 -7.73 9.75
N LYS A 69 8.25 -8.55 10.33
CA LYS A 69 7.50 -9.57 9.57
C LYS A 69 6.71 -8.95 8.42
N CYS A 70 6.06 -7.81 8.64
CA CYS A 70 5.32 -7.13 7.57
C CYS A 70 6.21 -6.64 6.43
N VAL A 71 7.43 -6.20 6.73
CA VAL A 71 8.41 -5.80 5.70
C VAL A 71 8.87 -7.02 4.91
N GLU A 72 9.09 -8.16 5.56
CA GLU A 72 9.45 -9.41 4.88
C GLU A 72 8.33 -9.91 3.98
N ASP A 73 7.07 -9.85 4.43
CA ASP A 73 5.90 -10.20 3.62
C ASP A 73 5.72 -9.23 2.44
N GLN A 74 6.00 -7.94 2.64
CA GLN A 74 6.02 -6.96 1.53
C GLN A 74 7.13 -7.27 0.51
N HIS A 75 8.28 -7.76 0.96
CA HIS A 75 9.34 -8.19 0.05
C HIS A 75 8.93 -9.46 -0.71
N ARG A 76 8.32 -10.43 -0.02
CA ARG A 76 7.78 -11.65 -0.63
C ARG A 76 6.72 -11.36 -1.70
N LEU A 77 5.91 -10.31 -1.51
CA LEU A 77 4.95 -9.87 -2.51
C LEU A 77 5.60 -9.54 -3.87
N GLN A 78 6.88 -9.13 -3.92
CA GLN A 78 7.56 -8.83 -5.18
C GLN A 78 7.82 -10.07 -6.03
N ASP A 79 8.08 -11.20 -5.38
CA ASP A 79 8.34 -12.49 -6.02
C ASP A 79 7.07 -13.37 -6.06
N ALA A 80 6.00 -12.95 -5.38
CA ALA A 80 4.75 -13.69 -5.25
C ALA A 80 3.92 -13.65 -6.54
N GLY A 81 3.30 -14.78 -6.87
CA GLY A 81 2.28 -14.85 -7.90
C GLY A 81 0.98 -14.14 -7.50
N PRO A 82 0.05 -13.97 -8.45
CA PRO A 82 -1.24 -13.29 -8.22
C PRO A 82 -2.12 -13.97 -7.16
N GLU A 83 -2.09 -15.30 -7.07
CA GLU A 83 -2.82 -16.06 -6.04
C GLU A 83 -2.29 -15.76 -4.63
N GLU A 84 -0.97 -15.81 -4.47
CA GLU A 84 -0.31 -15.56 -3.18
C GLU A 84 -0.46 -14.10 -2.76
N THR A 85 -0.38 -13.18 -3.72
CA THR A 85 -0.68 -11.75 -3.52
C THR A 85 -2.08 -11.53 -2.96
N THR A 86 -3.08 -12.20 -3.52
CA THR A 86 -4.47 -12.08 -3.06
C THR A 86 -4.67 -12.63 -1.65
N ARG A 87 -3.98 -13.75 -1.32
CA ARG A 87 -3.99 -14.32 0.03
C ARG A 87 -3.38 -13.35 1.04
N ILE A 88 -2.17 -12.87 0.77
CA ILE A 88 -1.47 -11.90 1.62
C ILE A 88 -2.32 -10.64 1.79
N ALA A 89 -2.90 -10.10 0.72
CA ALA A 89 -3.77 -8.94 0.81
C ALA A 89 -4.98 -9.16 1.73
N THR A 90 -5.63 -10.32 1.62
CA THR A 90 -6.81 -10.67 2.43
C THR A 90 -6.43 -10.80 3.91
N ASP A 91 -5.33 -11.49 4.20
CA ASP A 91 -4.83 -11.67 5.57
C ASP A 91 -4.46 -10.31 6.20
N TYR A 92 -3.77 -9.45 5.45
CA TYR A 92 -3.38 -8.13 5.92
C TYR A 92 -4.57 -7.17 6.03
N ALA A 93 -5.58 -7.29 5.19
CA ALA A 93 -6.81 -6.50 5.30
C ALA A 93 -7.62 -6.88 6.54
N ALA A 94 -7.71 -8.18 6.86
CA ALA A 94 -8.32 -8.66 8.10
C ALA A 94 -7.53 -8.15 9.32
N ARG A 95 -6.20 -8.28 9.29
CA ARG A 95 -5.33 -7.78 10.35
C ARG A 95 -5.45 -6.28 10.55
N LEU A 96 -5.53 -5.50 9.47
CA LEU A 96 -5.70 -4.05 9.57
C LEU A 96 -7.00 -3.70 10.30
N LYS A 97 -8.12 -4.37 9.98
CA LYS A 97 -9.39 -4.17 10.70
C LYS A 97 -9.29 -4.49 12.18
N GLU A 98 -8.58 -5.57 12.54
CA GLU A 98 -8.35 -5.92 13.94
C GLU A 98 -7.50 -4.88 14.67
N LEU A 99 -6.44 -4.38 14.02
CA LEU A 99 -5.56 -3.35 14.58
C LEU A 99 -6.29 -2.02 14.76
N GLU A 100 -7.11 -1.61 13.79
CA GLU A 100 -7.98 -0.44 13.88
C GLU A 100 -9.04 -0.58 14.97
N ALA A 101 -9.58 -1.78 15.18
CA ALA A 101 -10.51 -2.07 16.27
C ALA A 101 -9.82 -2.09 17.65
N THR A 102 -8.52 -2.40 17.70
CA THR A 102 -7.73 -2.49 18.93
C THR A 102 -7.11 -1.15 19.33
N GLU A 103 -6.93 -0.21 18.40
CA GLU A 103 -6.66 1.18 18.78
C GLU A 103 -7.92 1.74 19.46
N PRO A 104 -7.89 2.10 20.75
CA PRO A 104 -8.99 2.85 21.32
C PRO A 104 -9.04 4.17 20.56
N ARG A 105 -10.07 4.33 19.71
CA ARG A 105 -10.47 5.65 19.25
C ARG A 105 -10.52 6.52 20.51
N PRO A 106 -9.78 7.65 20.59
CA PRO A 106 -9.98 8.57 21.69
C PRO A 106 -11.43 9.04 21.55
N GLU A 107 -12.32 8.47 22.36
CA GLU A 107 -13.66 9.03 22.52
C GLU A 107 -13.46 10.46 23.03
N ALA A 108 -13.95 11.39 22.21
CA ALA A 108 -13.82 12.83 22.37
C ALA A 108 -14.61 13.34 23.57
#